data_AF-A0A286BZS5-F1
#
_entry.id   AF-A0A286BZS5-F1
#
_cell.length_a   1.000
_cell.length_b   1.000
_cell.length_c   1.000
_cell.angle_alpha   90.00
_cell.angle_beta   90.00
_cell.angle_gamma   90.00
#
_symmetry.space_group_name_H-M   'P 1'
#
loop_
_entity.id
_entity.type
_entity.pdbx_description
1 polymer ?
#
loop_
_entity_poly.entity_id
_entity_poly.type
_entity_poly.pdbx_seq_one_letter_code
_entity_poly.pdbx_strand_id
1 'polypeptide(L)'
;MIRLFGLLLSIAGVVFLAEHFLLTKQSFATDADLSTIHEDINNLITVVAECFVILFGLVLFAGNFKEKKVIESVIKRTHTMTEIVVSNLVKETTAGSFELDDSALMELALSYQSECPHRNVNDIINLKSLEISSIIELLPSEVRDKFEPLLKAQLRKIDETALDE
;
A
#
# COMPACT_ATOMS: atom_id res chain seq x y z
N MET A 1 3.26 9.93 16.95
CA MET A 1 4.61 10.52 17.11
C MET A 1 5.05 11.32 15.88
N ILE A 2 4.97 10.79 14.65
CA ILE A 2 5.48 11.50 13.45
C ILE A 2 4.80 12.85 13.16
N ARG A 3 3.50 12.99 13.43
CA ARG A 3 2.77 14.26 13.27
C ARG A 3 3.21 15.32 14.28
N LEU A 4 3.43 14.92 15.53
CA LEU A 4 3.92 15.83 16.58
C LEU A 4 5.34 16.30 16.25
N PHE A 5 6.18 15.39 15.75
CA PHE A 5 7.53 15.71 15.27
C PHE A 5 7.49 16.67 14.07
N GLY A 6 6.62 16.42 13.08
CA GLY A 6 6.42 17.33 11.94
C GLY A 6 5.94 18.72 12.36
N LEU A 7 5.00 18.80 13.30
CA LEU A 7 4.53 20.07 13.85
C LEU A 7 5.65 20.86 14.54
N LEU A 8 6.43 20.19 15.40
CA LEU A 8 7.57 20.82 16.10
C LEU A 8 8.63 21.32 15.11
N LEU A 9 8.88 20.56 14.05
CA LEU A 9 9.84 20.91 13.01
C LEU A 9 9.37 22.12 12.18
N SER A 10 8.08 22.21 11.85
CA SER A 10 7.51 23.39 11.19
C SER A 10 7.56 24.64 12.07
N ILE A 11 7.22 24.51 13.36
CA ILE A 11 7.27 25.63 14.31
C ILE A 11 8.71 26.14 14.44
N ALA A 12 9.69 25.23 14.58
CA ALA A 12 11.10 25.60 14.63
C ALA A 12 11.55 26.35 13.37
N GLY A 13 11.19 25.84 12.17
CA GLY A 13 11.52 26.50 10.91
C GLY A 13 10.93 27.91 10.79
N VAL A 14 9.69 28.14 11.24
CA VAL A 14 9.06 29.47 11.23
C VAL A 14 9.76 30.42 12.21
N VAL A 15 10.18 29.93 13.38
CA VAL A 15 10.93 30.74 14.35
C VAL A 15 12.29 31.17 13.79
N PHE A 16 13.04 30.25 13.17
CA PHE A 16 14.31 30.57 12.52
C PHE A 16 14.13 31.57 11.37
N LEU A 17 13.11 31.39 10.53
CA LEU A 17 12.82 32.33 9.45
C LEU A 17 12.48 33.74 9.98
N ALA A 18 11.70 33.82 11.06
CA ALA A 18 11.38 35.09 11.70
C ALA A 18 12.61 35.76 12.32
N GLU A 19 13.48 34.98 12.98
CA GLU A 19 14.75 35.46 13.52
C GLU A 19 15.69 35.95 12.40
N HIS A 20 15.80 35.18 11.31
CA HIS A 20 16.55 35.55 10.13
C HIS A 20 16.05 36.90 9.56
N PHE A 21 14.74 37.07 9.32
CA PHE A 21 14.21 38.36 8.84
C PHE A 21 14.42 39.54 9.80
N LEU A 22 14.47 39.29 11.11
CA LEU A 22 14.77 40.34 12.09
C LEU A 22 16.25 40.76 12.05
N LEU A 23 17.15 39.81 11.83
CA LEU A 23 18.59 40.02 11.73
C LEU A 23 19.01 40.60 10.36
N THR A 24 18.39 40.16 9.27
CA THR A 24 18.71 40.55 7.88
C THR A 24 18.11 41.91 7.47
N LYS A 25 17.48 42.64 8.39
CA LYS A 25 16.92 44.01 8.18
C LYS A 25 17.94 45.05 7.68
N GLN A 26 19.23 44.72 7.58
CA GLN A 26 20.27 45.61 7.06
C GLN A 26 20.76 45.29 5.63
N SER A 27 20.42 44.15 4.99
CA SER A 27 21.08 43.74 3.72
C SER A 27 20.25 43.87 2.43
N PHE A 28 18.95 44.17 2.47
CA PHE A 28 18.21 44.52 1.24
C PHE A 28 18.41 46.01 0.88
N ALA A 29 19.67 46.45 0.83
CA ALA A 29 20.02 47.77 0.31
C ALA A 29 19.69 47.81 -1.19
N THR A 30 19.08 48.92 -1.63
CA THR A 30 18.59 49.12 -3.01
C THR A 30 19.73 49.26 -4.03
N ASP A 31 20.98 49.37 -3.57
CA ASP A 31 22.19 49.46 -4.39
C ASP A 31 22.94 48.12 -4.33
N ALA A 32 22.86 47.33 -5.39
CA ALA A 32 23.58 46.06 -5.51
C ALA A 32 25.08 46.34 -5.68
N ASP A 33 25.83 46.28 -4.58
CA ASP A 33 27.28 46.37 -4.60
C ASP A 33 27.88 44.98 -4.87
N LEU A 34 28.89 44.88 -5.73
CA LEU A 34 29.47 43.59 -6.15
C LEU A 34 30.07 42.81 -4.95
N SER A 35 30.38 43.55 -3.88
CA SER A 35 30.91 43.09 -2.60
C SER A 35 29.87 42.35 -1.73
N THR A 36 28.56 42.60 -1.92
CA THR A 36 27.47 42.00 -1.12
C THR A 36 26.80 40.82 -1.81
N ILE A 37 27.09 40.55 -3.09
CA ILE A 37 26.46 39.47 -3.87
C ILE A 37 26.59 38.10 -3.19
N HIS A 38 27.74 37.80 -2.57
CA HIS A 38 27.92 36.54 -1.84
C HIS A 38 27.05 36.46 -0.57
N GLU A 39 26.88 37.58 0.12
CA GLU A 39 26.04 37.68 1.32
C GLU A 39 24.56 37.56 0.96
N ASP A 40 24.13 38.22 -0.12
CA ASP A 40 22.77 38.15 -0.64
C ASP A 40 22.41 36.75 -1.16
N ILE A 41 23.35 36.06 -1.83
CA ILE A 41 23.17 34.66 -2.24
C ILE A 41 23.06 33.75 -1.03
N ASN A 42 23.89 33.94 0.00
CA ASN A 42 23.81 33.14 1.23
C ASN A 42 22.50 33.38 1.99
N ASN A 43 22.03 34.63 2.05
CA ASN A 43 20.73 34.98 2.64
C ASN A 43 19.59 34.32 1.85
N LEU A 44 19.63 34.37 0.52
CA LEU A 44 18.65 33.70 -0.33
C LEU A 44 18.63 32.18 -0.13
N ILE A 45 19.79 31.54 -0.11
CA ILE A 45 19.91 30.09 0.14
C ILE A 45 19.33 29.72 1.51
N THR A 46 19.61 30.54 2.54
CA THR A 46 19.13 30.30 3.91
C THR A 46 17.61 30.39 3.98
N VAL A 47 17.02 31.43 3.40
CA VAL A 47 15.56 31.60 3.35
C VAL A 47 14.88 30.45 2.58
N VAL A 48 15.47 30.02 1.46
CA VAL A 48 14.94 28.88 0.68
C VAL A 48 15.02 27.58 1.48
N ALA A 49 16.13 27.34 2.18
CA ALA A 49 16.30 26.16 3.03
C ALA A 49 15.30 26.14 4.19
N GLU A 50 15.09 27.27 4.87
CA GLU A 50 14.12 27.41 5.97
C GLU A 50 12.68 27.19 5.48
N CYS A 51 12.31 27.75 4.32
CA CYS A 51 11.03 27.49 3.68
C CYS A 51 10.82 26.00 3.38
N PHE A 52 11.87 25.30 2.93
CA PHE A 52 11.82 23.87 2.65
C PHE A 52 11.61 23.04 3.93
N VAL A 53 12.30 23.40 5.02
CA VAL A 53 12.13 22.74 6.33
C VAL A 53 10.70 22.90 6.85
N ILE A 54 10.11 24.10 6.72
CA ILE A 54 8.72 24.35 7.12
C ILE A 54 7.76 23.48 6.30
N LEU A 55 7.91 23.48 4.97
CA LEU A 55 7.08 22.68 4.06
C LEU A 55 7.20 21.18 4.36
N PHE A 56 8.41 20.67 4.58
CA PHE A 56 8.64 19.27 4.92
C PHE A 56 7.99 18.89 6.26
N GLY A 57 8.14 19.73 7.28
CA GLY A 57 7.44 19.53 8.56
C GLY A 57 5.91 19.54 8.40
N LEU A 58 5.37 20.39 7.53
CA LEU A 58 3.94 20.47 7.26
C LEU A 58 3.44 19.24 6.51
N VAL A 59 4.23 18.66 5.61
CA VAL A 59 3.93 17.38 4.95
C VAL A 59 3.91 16.23 5.96
N LEU A 60 4.88 16.18 6.88
CA LEU A 60 4.89 15.19 7.96
C LEU A 60 3.73 15.37 8.95
N PHE A 61 3.37 16.62 9.25
CA PHE A 61 2.22 16.96 10.10
C PHE A 61 0.89 16.61 9.44
N ALA A 62 0.72 16.98 8.17
CA ALA A 62 -0.43 16.62 7.34
C ALA A 62 -0.62 15.10 7.33
N GLY A 63 0.49 14.35 7.46
CA GLY A 63 0.50 12.92 7.71
C GLY A 63 -0.05 12.20 6.49
N ASN A 64 0.87 11.68 5.69
CA ASN A 64 0.57 11.11 4.38
C ASN A 64 -0.69 10.25 4.37
N PHE A 65 -1.43 10.45 3.27
CA PHE A 65 -2.57 9.69 2.80
C PHE A 65 -2.65 8.35 3.49
N LYS A 66 -3.69 8.20 4.33
CA LYS A 66 -4.07 6.94 4.93
C LYS A 66 -3.80 5.84 3.91
N GLU A 67 -2.89 4.93 4.22
CA GLU A 67 -2.83 3.60 3.61
C GLU A 67 -4.25 3.04 3.46
N LYS A 68 -5.17 3.40 4.36
CA LYS A 68 -6.60 3.13 4.26
C LYS A 68 -7.26 3.48 2.91
N LYS A 69 -6.85 4.50 2.14
CA LYS A 69 -7.47 4.80 0.82
C LYS A 69 -6.90 3.96 -0.32
N VAL A 70 -5.62 3.60 -0.27
CA VAL A 70 -5.02 2.66 -1.24
C VAL A 70 -5.45 1.24 -0.89
N ILE A 71 -5.47 0.89 0.40
CA ILE A 71 -6.03 -0.35 0.91
C ILE A 71 -7.54 -0.37 0.64
N GLU A 72 -8.35 0.67 0.86
CA GLU A 72 -9.78 0.65 0.49
C GLU A 72 -10.00 0.62 -1.02
N SER A 73 -9.16 1.26 -1.83
CA SER A 73 -9.32 1.22 -3.29
C SER A 73 -8.87 -0.10 -3.89
N VAL A 74 -7.77 -0.68 -3.37
CA VAL A 74 -7.32 -2.03 -3.68
C VAL A 74 -8.32 -3.04 -3.13
N ILE A 75 -8.69 -3.02 -1.85
CA ILE A 75 -9.72 -3.88 -1.24
C ILE A 75 -11.06 -3.75 -1.96
N LYS A 76 -11.52 -2.57 -2.38
CA LYS A 76 -12.78 -2.47 -3.15
C LYS A 76 -12.66 -3.07 -4.55
N ARG A 77 -11.55 -2.82 -5.25
CA ARG A 77 -11.31 -3.39 -6.59
C ARG A 77 -11.06 -4.90 -6.52
N THR A 78 -10.36 -5.35 -5.48
CA THR A 78 -10.18 -6.74 -5.09
C THR A 78 -11.54 -7.32 -4.75
N HIS A 79 -12.37 -6.73 -3.88
CA HIS A 79 -13.73 -7.21 -3.59
C HIS A 79 -14.57 -7.39 -4.86
N THR A 80 -14.56 -6.45 -5.81
CA THR A 80 -15.31 -6.62 -7.06
C THR A 80 -14.76 -7.77 -7.91
N MET A 81 -13.44 -7.96 -7.97
CA MET A 81 -12.83 -9.12 -8.64
C MET A 81 -13.09 -10.42 -7.85
N THR A 82 -13.03 -10.39 -6.53
CA THR A 82 -13.24 -11.51 -5.62
C THR A 82 -14.70 -11.95 -5.63
N GLU A 83 -15.66 -11.03 -5.74
CA GLU A 83 -17.09 -11.34 -5.93
C GLU A 83 -17.32 -12.09 -7.24
N ILE A 84 -16.66 -11.70 -8.33
CA ILE A 84 -16.72 -12.41 -9.62
C ILE A 84 -16.09 -13.81 -9.49
N VAL A 85 -14.97 -13.92 -8.79
CA VAL A 85 -14.28 -15.19 -8.53
C VAL A 85 -15.14 -16.11 -7.64
N VAL A 86 -15.78 -15.59 -6.59
CA VAL A 86 -16.66 -16.33 -5.68
C VAL A 86 -17.92 -16.82 -6.41
N SER A 87 -18.50 -16.00 -7.30
CA SER A 87 -19.65 -16.40 -8.12
C SER A 87 -19.32 -17.56 -9.05
N ASN A 88 -18.07 -17.71 -9.48
CA ASN A 88 -17.63 -18.82 -10.33
C ASN A 88 -17.16 -20.03 -9.50
N LEU A 89 -16.74 -19.81 -8.25
CA LEU A 89 -16.31 -20.85 -7.32
C LEU A 89 -17.45 -21.63 -6.68
N VAL A 90 -18.66 -21.08 -6.64
CA VAL A 90 -19.80 -21.67 -5.93
C VAL A 90 -20.90 -22.03 -6.92
N LYS A 91 -21.34 -23.29 -6.85
CA LYS A 91 -22.49 -23.80 -7.62
C LYS A 91 -23.65 -24.09 -6.68
N GLU A 92 -24.84 -23.63 -7.05
CA GLU A 92 -26.08 -23.99 -6.36
C GLU A 92 -26.49 -25.40 -6.78
N THR A 93 -26.67 -26.29 -5.80
CA THR A 93 -27.17 -27.65 -6.02
C THR A 93 -28.67 -27.62 -6.26
N THR A 94 -29.20 -28.69 -6.85
CA THR A 94 -30.66 -28.86 -7.05
C THR A 94 -31.46 -28.89 -5.75
N ALA A 95 -30.80 -29.03 -4.60
CA ALA A 95 -31.39 -28.99 -3.27
C ALA A 95 -31.40 -27.58 -2.64
N GLY A 96 -30.88 -26.56 -3.33
CA GLY A 96 -30.73 -25.20 -2.81
C GLY A 96 -29.57 -25.04 -1.83
N SER A 97 -28.62 -25.98 -1.80
CA SER A 97 -27.37 -25.86 -1.05
C SER A 97 -26.25 -25.35 -1.95
N PHE A 98 -25.20 -24.78 -1.35
CA PHE A 98 -24.03 -24.32 -2.10
C PHE A 98 -22.90 -25.36 -2.02
N GLU A 99 -22.27 -25.64 -3.15
CA GLU A 99 -21.07 -26.49 -3.26
C GLU A 99 -19.96 -25.72 -3.98
N LEU A 100 -18.71 -26.07 -3.69
CA LEU A 100 -17.56 -25.50 -4.40
C LEU A 100 -17.38 -26.23 -5.73
N ASP A 101 -17.20 -25.48 -6.82
CA ASP A 101 -16.92 -26.05 -8.13
C ASP A 101 -15.44 -26.46 -8.22
N ASP A 102 -15.19 -27.76 -8.36
CA ASP A 102 -13.86 -28.35 -8.49
C ASP A 102 -13.08 -27.80 -9.69
N SER A 103 -13.77 -27.43 -10.78
CA SER A 103 -13.15 -26.89 -11.99
C SER A 103 -12.66 -25.47 -11.75
N ALA A 104 -13.48 -24.63 -11.12
CA ALA A 104 -13.12 -23.27 -10.75
C ALA A 104 -12.01 -23.24 -9.68
N LEU A 105 -12.03 -24.18 -8.73
CA LEU A 105 -10.94 -24.37 -7.76
C LEU A 105 -9.62 -24.77 -8.44
N MET A 106 -9.67 -25.62 -9.47
CA MET A 106 -8.50 -25.99 -10.25
C MET A 106 -7.94 -24.81 -11.05
N GLU A 107 -8.80 -24.02 -11.70
CA GLU A 107 -8.38 -22.80 -12.41
C GLU A 107 -7.72 -21.79 -11.47
N LEU A 108 -8.28 -21.59 -10.27
CA LEU A 108 -7.69 -20.72 -9.26
C LEU A 108 -6.32 -21.25 -8.80
N ALA A 109 -6.20 -22.56 -8.57
CA ALA A 109 -4.93 -23.19 -8.21
C ALA A 109 -3.87 -23.04 -9.31
N LEU A 110 -4.24 -23.19 -10.59
CA LEU A 110 -3.35 -22.96 -11.74
C LEU A 110 -2.91 -21.50 -11.82
N SER A 111 -3.82 -20.55 -11.59
CA SER A 111 -3.48 -19.12 -11.53
C SER A 111 -2.42 -18.88 -10.45
N TYR A 112 -2.63 -19.40 -9.24
CA TYR A 112 -1.70 -19.22 -8.13
C TYR A 112 -0.34 -19.87 -8.39
N GLN A 113 -0.31 -21.07 -8.98
CA GLN A 113 0.94 -21.72 -9.38
C GLN A 113 1.70 -20.91 -10.45
N SER A 114 0.97 -20.36 -11.43
CA SER A 114 1.58 -19.57 -12.51
C SER A 114 2.17 -18.23 -12.03
N GLU A 115 1.53 -17.60 -11.04
CA GLU A 115 2.02 -16.38 -10.41
C GLU A 115 3.18 -16.63 -9.45
N CYS A 116 3.28 -17.85 -8.89
CA CYS A 116 4.29 -18.26 -7.91
C CYS A 116 5.05 -19.52 -8.37
N PRO A 117 5.80 -19.47 -9.49
CA PRO A 117 6.47 -20.65 -10.03
C PRO A 117 7.53 -21.20 -9.07
N HIS A 118 7.68 -22.53 -9.05
CA HIS A 118 8.67 -23.28 -8.25
C HIS A 118 8.55 -23.11 -6.72
N ARG A 119 7.44 -22.57 -6.22
CA ARG A 119 7.18 -22.50 -4.78
C ARG A 119 6.39 -23.72 -4.33
N ASN A 120 6.68 -24.18 -3.11
CA ASN A 120 5.89 -25.24 -2.50
C ASN A 120 4.47 -24.73 -2.19
N VAL A 121 3.51 -25.66 -2.09
CA VAL A 121 2.09 -25.34 -1.85
C VAL A 121 1.89 -24.47 -0.60
N ASN A 122 2.62 -24.73 0.48
CA ASN A 122 2.46 -23.96 1.72
C ASN A 122 2.91 -22.51 1.57
N ASP A 123 3.97 -22.25 0.82
CA ASP A 123 4.48 -20.92 0.54
C ASP A 123 3.52 -20.14 -0.35
N ILE A 124 2.92 -20.80 -1.35
CA ILE A 124 1.89 -20.19 -2.21
C ILE A 124 0.69 -19.75 -1.35
N ILE A 125 0.20 -20.62 -0.47
CA ILE A 125 -0.90 -20.30 0.45
C ILE A 125 -0.54 -19.12 1.37
N ASN A 126 0.68 -19.11 1.92
CA ASN A 126 1.12 -18.03 2.81
C ASN A 126 1.20 -16.68 2.06
N LEU A 127 1.74 -16.68 0.83
CA LEU A 127 1.82 -15.48 0.00
C LEU A 127 0.44 -14.96 -0.42
N LYS A 128 -0.50 -15.87 -0.67
CA LYS A 128 -1.88 -15.57 -1.08
C LYS A 128 -2.86 -15.46 0.09
N SER A 129 -2.38 -15.50 1.34
CA SER A 129 -3.21 -15.55 2.54
C SER A 129 -4.26 -14.45 2.64
N LEU A 130 -3.92 -13.21 2.24
CA LEU A 130 -4.86 -12.08 2.23
C LEU A 130 -5.99 -12.27 1.20
N GLU A 131 -5.66 -12.80 0.02
CA GLU A 131 -6.62 -13.05 -1.06
C GLU A 131 -7.55 -14.22 -0.69
N ILE A 132 -6.97 -15.30 -0.17
CA ILE A 132 -7.69 -16.48 0.33
C ILE A 132 -8.66 -16.08 1.45
N SER A 133 -8.21 -15.25 2.40
CA SER A 133 -9.08 -14.75 3.49
C SER A 133 -10.26 -13.94 2.95
N SER A 134 -10.02 -13.10 1.94
CA SER A 134 -11.07 -12.30 1.31
C SER A 134 -12.10 -13.17 0.57
N ILE A 135 -11.65 -14.26 -0.08
CA ILE A 135 -12.54 -15.25 -0.70
C ILE A 135 -13.39 -15.95 0.38
N ILE A 136 -12.76 -16.42 1.48
CA ILE A 136 -13.45 -17.12 2.57
C ILE A 136 -14.54 -16.24 3.20
N GLU A 137 -14.28 -14.94 3.40
CA GLU A 137 -15.28 -14.02 3.96
C GLU A 137 -16.55 -13.89 3.11
N LEU A 138 -16.40 -14.00 1.78
CA LEU A 138 -17.48 -13.89 0.80
C LEU A 138 -18.19 -15.21 0.50
N LEU A 139 -17.58 -16.35 0.83
CA LEU A 139 -18.19 -17.65 0.63
C LEU A 139 -19.42 -17.88 1.54
N PRO A 140 -20.41 -18.68 1.11
CA PRO A 140 -21.48 -19.17 1.98
C PRO A 140 -20.91 -19.97 3.16
N SER A 141 -21.51 -19.82 4.35
CA SER A 141 -21.01 -20.41 5.60
C SER A 141 -20.80 -21.93 5.53
N GLU A 142 -21.57 -22.62 4.70
CA GLU A 142 -21.58 -24.07 4.53
C GLU A 142 -20.31 -24.62 3.86
N VAL A 143 -19.59 -23.77 3.12
CA VAL A 143 -18.43 -24.16 2.31
C VAL A 143 -17.12 -23.48 2.71
N ARG A 144 -17.15 -22.50 3.62
CA ARG A 144 -15.97 -21.75 4.09
C ARG A 144 -14.85 -22.66 4.58
N ASP A 145 -15.18 -23.58 5.48
CA ASP A 145 -14.20 -24.46 6.12
C ASP A 145 -13.60 -25.49 5.16
N LYS A 146 -14.23 -25.70 3.99
CA LYS A 146 -13.79 -26.65 2.97
C LYS A 146 -12.92 -26.02 1.89
N PHE A 147 -12.99 -24.70 1.72
CA PHE A 147 -12.31 -24.00 0.63
C PHE A 147 -10.78 -24.14 0.67
N GLU A 148 -10.14 -23.73 1.77
CA GLU A 148 -8.68 -23.77 1.86
C GLU A 148 -8.11 -25.20 1.78
N PRO A 149 -8.69 -26.23 2.44
CA PRO A 149 -8.27 -27.62 2.25
C PRO A 149 -8.37 -28.11 0.81
N LEU A 150 -9.45 -27.77 0.11
CA LEU A 150 -9.66 -28.18 -1.28
C LEU A 150 -8.70 -27.47 -2.24
N LEU A 151 -8.47 -26.17 -2.04
CA LEU A 151 -7.47 -25.41 -2.80
C LEU A 151 -6.07 -25.99 -2.63
N LYS A 152 -5.67 -26.32 -1.39
CA LYS A 152 -4.40 -27.02 -1.10
C LYS A 152 -4.31 -28.36 -1.81
N ALA A 153 -5.40 -29.12 -1.86
CA ALA A 153 -5.43 -30.40 -2.56
C ALA A 153 -5.23 -30.24 -4.08
N GLN A 154 -5.85 -29.24 -4.71
CA GLN A 154 -5.65 -28.97 -6.15
C GLN A 154 -4.22 -28.50 -6.45
N LEU A 155 -3.66 -27.60 -5.63
CA LEU A 155 -2.27 -27.17 -5.77
C LEU A 155 -1.27 -28.33 -5.68
N ARG A 156 -1.50 -29.30 -4.79
CA ARG A 156 -0.67 -30.51 -4.70
C ARG A 156 -0.73 -31.38 -5.96
N LYS A 157 -1.93 -31.56 -6.53
CA LYS A 157 -2.08 -32.32 -7.78
C LYS A 157 -1.27 -31.67 -8.92
N ILE A 158 -1.27 -30.34 -9.00
CA ILE A 158 -0.50 -29.61 -10.02
C ILE A 158 1.01 -29.80 -9.80
N ASP A 159 1.47 -29.71 -8.56
CA ASP A 159 2.88 -29.91 -8.18
C ASP A 159 3.36 -31.34 -8.49
N GLU A 160 2.55 -32.35 -8.19
CA GLU A 160 2.82 -33.77 -8.53
C GLU A 160 2.86 -33.98 -10.06
N THR A 161 1.97 -33.35 -10.81
CA THR A 161 1.95 -33.47 -12.28
C THR A 161 3.18 -32.82 -12.93
N ALA A 162 3.74 -31.77 -12.32
CA ALA A 162 4.94 -31.08 -12.83
C ALA A 162 6.25 -31.84 -12.55
N LEU A 163 6.23 -32.86 -11.69
CA LEU A 163 7.40 -33.70 -11.36
C LEU A 163 7.51 -34.95 -12.25
N ASP A 164 6.44 -35.29 -12.97
CA ASP A 164 6.35 -36.47 -13.85
C ASP A 164 6.64 -36.14 -15.34
N GLU A 165 6.96 -34.89 -15.67
CA GLU A 165 7.50 -34.43 -16.97
C GLU A 165 9.02 -34.17 -16.91
#